data_AF-A0A842Q399-F1
#
_entry.id   AF-A0A842Q399-F1
#
_cell.length_a   1.000
_cell.length_b   1.000
_cell.length_c   1.000
_cell.angle_alpha   90.00
_cell.angle_beta   90.00
_cell.angle_gamma   90.00
#
_symmetry.space_group_name_H-M   'P 1'
#
loop_
_entity.id
_entity.type
_entity.pdbx_description
1 polymer ?
#
loop_
_entity_poly.entity_id
_entity_poly.type
_entity_poly.pdbx_seq_one_letter_code
_entity_poly.pdbx_strand_id
1 'polypeptide(L)'
;MSLFPKEDILIKEIESSKSFVVSLSSSEDKELFEISLIENIQRKNLNPIEEAQSFKDYVVTYGWGGISELSSKIGKSIAYIDKRIKLLGLPQNII
;
A
#
# COMPACT_ATOMS: atom_id res chain seq x y z
N MET A 1 32.85 19.90 -26.68
CA MET A 1 32.21 20.90 -25.82
C MET A 1 30.72 20.60 -25.79
N SER A 2 30.30 19.54 -25.09
CA SER A 2 28.87 19.18 -24.97
C SER A 2 28.39 19.64 -23.61
N LEU A 3 27.60 20.71 -23.65
CA LEU A 3 26.76 21.16 -22.56
C LEU A 3 25.79 20.03 -22.22
N PHE A 4 26.01 19.33 -21.11
CA PHE A 4 24.93 18.62 -20.45
C PHE A 4 24.37 19.58 -19.38
N PRO A 5 23.09 19.97 -19.48
CA PRO A 5 22.48 20.95 -18.58
C PRO A 5 22.41 20.40 -17.15
N LYS A 6 22.52 21.29 -16.16
CA LYS A 6 22.57 20.97 -14.72
C LYS A 6 21.32 20.29 -14.14
N GLU A 7 20.40 19.86 -14.99
CA GLU A 7 19.07 19.35 -14.62
C GLU A 7 19.10 17.85 -14.34
N ASP A 8 19.98 17.07 -14.98
CA ASP A 8 20.16 15.62 -14.73
C ASP A 8 20.81 15.29 -13.38
N ILE A 9 21.54 16.25 -12.79
CA ILE A 9 22.22 16.06 -11.51
C ILE A 9 21.21 16.10 -10.35
N LEU A 10 20.14 16.89 -10.48
CA LEU A 10 19.11 17.00 -9.46
C LEU A 10 18.25 15.74 -9.35
N ILE A 11 17.98 15.08 -10.47
CA ILE A 11 17.17 13.84 -10.50
C ILE A 11 17.92 12.68 -9.80
N LYS A 12 19.25 12.62 -9.94
CA LYS A 12 20.06 11.57 -9.35
C LYS A 12 20.21 11.66 -7.83
N GLU A 13 20.12 12.87 -7.27
CA GLU A 13 20.16 13.09 -5.81
C GLU A 13 18.83 12.72 -5.12
N ILE A 14 17.72 12.88 -5.83
CA ILE A 14 16.38 12.48 -5.36
C ILE A 14 16.24 10.95 -5.38
N GLU A 15 16.79 10.26 -6.39
CA GLU A 15 16.86 8.79 -6.40
C GLU A 15 17.82 8.22 -5.33
N SER A 16 18.82 9.00 -4.91
CA SER A 16 19.76 8.58 -3.85
C SER A 16 19.21 8.72 -2.42
N SER A 17 18.06 9.40 -2.21
CA SER A 17 17.59 9.77 -0.86
C SER A 17 16.39 8.98 -0.32
N LYS A 18 16.01 7.84 -0.91
CA LYS A 18 14.99 6.97 -0.28
C LYS A 18 15.31 5.49 -0.21
N SER A 19 16.57 5.14 -0.47
CA SER A 19 17.11 3.83 -0.10
C SER A 19 17.70 3.92 1.32
N PHE A 20 16.84 4.11 2.31
CA PHE A 20 17.24 3.81 3.69
C PHE A 20 17.29 2.29 3.76
N VAL A 21 18.51 1.76 3.73
CA VAL A 21 18.80 0.35 4.00
C VAL A 21 18.24 0.02 5.38
N VAL A 22 17.01 -0.49 5.40
CA VAL A 22 16.34 -0.91 6.63
C VAL A 22 16.70 -2.37 6.87
N SER A 23 17.31 -2.62 8.02
CA SER A 23 17.61 -3.97 8.47
C SER A 23 16.27 -4.65 8.77
N LEU A 24 15.85 -5.57 7.90
CA LEU A 24 14.56 -6.26 7.91
C LEU A 24 14.36 -7.03 9.23
N SER A 25 13.85 -6.33 10.22
CA SER A 25 13.16 -6.93 11.35
C SER A 25 11.68 -6.90 10.97
N SER A 26 11.01 -8.05 11.01
CA SER A 26 9.68 -8.28 10.44
C SER A 26 8.57 -7.33 10.97
N SER A 27 8.86 -6.59 12.04
CA SER A 27 8.01 -5.55 12.61
C SER A 27 8.09 -4.22 11.85
N GLU A 28 9.24 -3.87 11.27
CA GLU A 28 9.46 -2.61 10.55
C GLU A 28 8.79 -2.66 9.16
N ASP A 29 8.84 -3.82 8.49
CA ASP A 29 8.09 -4.08 7.25
C ASP A 29 6.58 -3.94 7.43
N LYS A 30 6.08 -4.27 8.64
CA LYS A 30 4.67 -4.12 9.02
C LYS A 30 4.23 -2.68 9.07
N GLU A 31 4.97 -1.87 9.82
CA GLU A 31 4.63 -0.45 9.93
C GLU A 31 4.74 0.25 8.58
N LEU A 32 5.75 -0.07 7.77
CA LEU A 32 5.91 0.50 6.43
C LEU A 32 4.75 0.15 5.50
N PHE A 33 4.29 -1.10 5.51
CA PHE A 33 3.11 -1.49 4.72
C PHE A 33 1.85 -0.82 5.24
N GLU A 34 1.64 -0.73 6.55
CA GLU A 34 0.49 -0.08 7.14
C GLU A 34 0.40 1.39 6.77
N ILE A 35 1.51 2.11 6.85
CA ILE A 35 1.61 3.51 6.44
C ILE A 35 1.27 3.62 4.94
N SER A 36 1.88 2.78 4.10
CA SER A 36 1.63 2.77 2.65
C SER A 36 0.16 2.47 2.33
N LEU A 37 -0.45 1.54 3.04
CA LEU A 37 -1.86 1.17 2.88
C LEU A 37 -2.78 2.33 3.26
N ILE A 38 -2.52 2.99 4.39
CA ILE A 38 -3.29 4.15 4.86
C ILE A 38 -3.16 5.33 3.88
N GLU A 39 -1.94 5.64 3.42
CA GLU A 39 -1.72 6.71 2.42
C GLU A 39 -2.42 6.41 1.10
N ASN A 40 -2.35 5.15 0.64
CA ASN A 40 -3.07 4.71 -0.55
C ASN A 40 -4.57 4.92 -0.36
N ILE A 41 -5.21 4.37 0.67
CA ILE A 41 -6.68 4.51 0.89
C ILE A 41 -7.13 5.97 0.97
N GLN A 42 -6.27 6.86 1.49
CA GLN A 42 -6.56 8.30 1.53
C GLN A 42 -6.50 8.97 0.14
N ARG A 43 -5.74 8.42 -0.82
CA ARG A 43 -5.84 8.81 -2.22
C ARG A 43 -7.20 8.37 -2.75
N LYS A 44 -8.06 9.34 -3.06
CA LYS A 44 -9.42 9.15 -3.60
C LYS A 44 -9.50 8.49 -4.99
N ASN A 45 -8.43 7.85 -5.47
CA ASN A 45 -8.29 7.37 -6.84
C ASN A 45 -7.90 5.89 -6.96
N LEU A 46 -7.97 5.11 -5.87
CA LEU A 46 -7.72 3.67 -5.96
C LEU A 46 -8.86 2.92 -6.63
N ASN A 47 -8.47 1.96 -7.47
CA ASN A 47 -9.37 0.97 -8.00
C ASN A 47 -9.90 0.08 -6.86
N PRO A 48 -11.22 -0.19 -6.79
CA PRO A 48 -11.81 -1.09 -5.80
C PRO A 48 -11.16 -2.48 -5.72
N ILE A 49 -10.58 -2.98 -6.81
CA ILE A 49 -9.89 -4.28 -6.86
C ILE A 49 -8.50 -4.20 -6.22
N GLU A 50 -7.78 -3.10 -6.43
CA GLU A 50 -6.48 -2.87 -5.77
C GLU A 50 -6.66 -2.71 -4.27
N GLU A 51 -7.66 -1.93 -3.81
CA GLU A 51 -8.00 -1.83 -2.38
C GLU A 51 -8.27 -3.22 -1.79
N ALA A 52 -9.08 -4.01 -2.49
CA ALA A 52 -9.43 -5.34 -2.04
C ALA A 52 -8.21 -6.26 -1.90
N GLN A 53 -7.28 -6.19 -2.86
CA GLN A 53 -6.04 -6.95 -2.83
C GLN A 53 -5.17 -6.54 -1.65
N SER A 54 -4.98 -5.23 -1.42
CA SER A 54 -4.20 -4.75 -0.28
C SER A 54 -4.82 -5.12 1.08
N PHE A 55 -6.16 -5.12 1.19
CA PHE A 55 -6.85 -5.57 2.40
C PHE A 55 -6.66 -7.07 2.63
N LYS A 56 -6.74 -7.86 1.56
CA LYS A 56 -6.49 -9.30 1.64
C LYS A 56 -5.04 -9.58 2.03
N ASP A 57 -4.08 -8.86 1.45
CA ASP A 57 -2.66 -9.02 1.77
C ASP A 57 -2.37 -8.66 3.24
N TYR A 58 -2.98 -7.59 3.75
CA TYR A 58 -2.89 -7.23 5.18
C TYR A 58 -3.37 -8.37 6.10
N VAL A 59 -4.53 -8.94 5.79
CA VAL A 59 -5.18 -9.97 6.64
C VAL A 59 -4.53 -11.35 6.48
N VAL A 60 -4.13 -11.72 5.26
CA VAL A 60 -3.70 -13.08 4.90
C VAL A 60 -2.19 -13.21 4.85
N THR A 61 -1.51 -12.34 4.10
CA THR A 61 -0.06 -12.46 3.83
C THR A 61 0.74 -12.19 5.08
N TYR A 62 0.27 -11.26 5.88
CA TYR A 62 1.02 -10.79 7.03
C TYR A 62 0.42 -11.16 8.38
N GLY A 63 -0.83 -11.64 8.41
CA GLY A 63 -1.52 -12.04 9.65
C GLY A 63 -1.55 -10.92 10.70
N TRP A 64 -1.45 -9.66 10.24
CA TRP A 64 -1.16 -8.50 11.08
C TRP A 64 -2.33 -8.02 11.93
N GLY A 65 -3.48 -8.65 11.75
CA GLY A 65 -4.73 -8.45 12.46
C GLY A 65 -5.91 -9.00 11.66
N GLY A 66 -7.04 -9.20 12.32
CA GLY A 66 -8.30 -9.45 11.63
C GLY A 66 -8.83 -8.19 10.94
N ILE A 67 -9.91 -8.34 10.17
CA ILE A 67 -10.59 -7.22 9.49
C ILE A 67 -10.96 -6.09 10.48
N SER A 68 -11.26 -6.43 11.74
CA SER A 68 -11.56 -5.50 12.83
C SER A 68 -10.39 -4.57 13.19
N GLU A 69 -9.17 -5.08 13.15
CA GLU A 69 -7.97 -4.29 13.47
C GLU A 69 -7.64 -3.35 12.32
N LEU A 70 -7.69 -3.87 11.09
CA LEU A 70 -7.55 -3.06 9.87
C LEU A 70 -8.57 -1.92 9.86
N SER A 71 -9.84 -2.22 10.15
CA SER A 71 -10.94 -1.24 10.27
C SER A 71 -10.59 -0.08 11.20
N SER A 72 -10.01 -0.40 12.35
CA SER A 72 -9.60 0.61 13.35
C SER A 72 -8.44 1.47 12.86
N LYS A 73 -7.48 0.90 12.11
CA LYS A 73 -6.33 1.64 11.58
C LYS A 73 -6.67 2.56 10.40
N ILE A 74 -7.49 2.10 9.45
CA ILE A 74 -7.80 2.86 8.24
C ILE A 74 -9.04 3.76 8.37
N GLY A 75 -9.73 3.70 9.51
CA GLY A 75 -10.94 4.49 9.78
C GLY A 75 -12.13 4.14 8.87
N LYS A 76 -12.17 2.93 8.33
CA LYS A 76 -13.28 2.41 7.51
C LYS A 76 -14.03 1.35 8.29
N SER A 77 -15.30 1.12 7.95
CA SER A 77 -16.09 0.07 8.62
C SER A 77 -15.60 -1.33 8.24
N ILE A 78 -15.73 -2.28 9.17
CA ILE A 78 -15.49 -3.71 8.93
C ILE A 78 -16.24 -4.18 7.68
N ALA A 79 -17.50 -3.75 7.52
CA ALA A 79 -18.32 -4.09 6.36
C ALA A 79 -17.78 -3.53 5.04
N TYR A 80 -17.11 -2.37 5.05
CA TYR A 80 -16.45 -1.83 3.85
C TYR A 80 -15.30 -2.74 3.41
N ILE A 81 -14.43 -3.11 4.37
CA ILE A 81 -13.28 -3.97 4.10
C ILE A 81 -13.73 -5.36 3.65
N ASP A 82 -14.68 -5.97 4.35
CA ASP A 82 -15.22 -7.29 4.01
C ASP A 82 -15.82 -7.33 2.60
N LYS A 83 -16.63 -6.33 2.24
CA LYS A 83 -17.19 -6.23 0.88
C LYS A 83 -16.10 -6.10 -0.17
N ARG A 84 -15.06 -5.30 0.08
CA ARG A 84 -13.94 -5.14 -0.84
C ARG A 84 -13.22 -6.47 -1.03
N ILE A 85 -12.82 -7.15 0.04
CA ILE A 85 -12.16 -8.47 -0.06
C ILE A 85 -13.02 -9.47 -0.84
N LYS A 86 -14.35 -9.47 -0.64
CA LYS A 86 -15.28 -10.33 -1.38
C LYS A 86 -15.31 -10.06 -2.88
N LEU A 87 -14.98 -8.85 -3.34
CA LEU A 87 -14.88 -8.55 -4.78
C LEU A 87 -13.84 -9.42 -5.48
N LEU A 88 -12.74 -9.77 -4.80
CA LEU A 88 -11.70 -10.64 -5.36
C LEU A 88 -12.18 -12.09 -5.60
N GLY A 89 -13.25 -12.49 -4.92
CA GLY A 89 -13.86 -13.82 -5.06
C GLY A 89 -15.00 -13.86 -6.07
N LEU A 90 -15.39 -12.72 -6.65
CA LEU A 90 -16.44 -12.69 -7.66
C LEU A 90 -15.93 -13.29 -8.98
N PRO A 91 -16.78 -14.00 -9.74
CA PRO A 91 -16.40 -14.44 -11.08
C PRO A 91 -16.13 -13.22 -11.96
N GLN A 92 -15.11 -13.32 -12.82
CA GLN A 92 -14.65 -12.21 -13.68
C GLN A 92 -15.73 -11.62 -14.60
N ASN A 93 -16.85 -12.30 -14.80
CA ASN A 93 -18.01 -11.81 -15.56
C ASN A 93 -18.85 -10.76 -14.79
N ILE A 94 -18.55 -10.51 -13.51
CA ILE A 94 -19.28 -9.57 -12.65
C ILE A 94 -18.42 -8.35 -12.29
N ILE A 95 -17.09 -8.48 -12.40
CA ILE A 95 -16.10 -7.47 -11.99
C ILE A 95 -15.81 -6.48 -13.11
#